data_AF-A0A3N0WK36-F1
#
_entry.id   AF-A0A3N0WK36-F1
#
_cell.length_a   1.000
_cell.length_b   1.000
_cell.length_c   1.000
_cell.angle_alpha   90.00
_cell.angle_beta   90.00
_cell.angle_gamma   90.00
#
_symmetry.space_group_name_H-M   'P 1'
#
loop_
_entity.id
_entity.type
_entity.pdbx_description
1 polymer ?
#
loop_
_entity_poly.entity_id
_entity_poly.type
_entity_poly.pdbx_seq_one_letter_code
_entity_poly.pdbx_strand_id
1 'polypeptide(L)'
;MALNWIITVAAPILTQGMSFQVKYRKLPSTNWLPYLPNPTSNTFTIPNLDESAEYEAEIRTVCVNGEVSQPIYHTNALTPPTLVLRWTDNQGTEDRMCTQNVCTANIEINKQDPNNIITKIDILKSIDNGVTWTNFIMDISTPTFADNLSSVGSNKYKAVATYLSGNIVESNILSYKGESMVKIDHMPDVFITIYKADAGSHYVGQVKFYGLTASTVDGSNITKVEIFCRFRAIGENIWWSTTETHIIQNPSQSVSINRQFPYGFKDSSKYVGTRDWNGADNILAEIKVYTSSGEVKIFNPTNISMPWYPDFPSSIT
;
A
#
# COMPACT_ATOMS: atom_id res chain seq x y z
N MET A 1 15.25 1.42 -27.21
CA MET A 1 15.50 0.82 -28.53
C MET A 1 14.23 0.13 -29.01
N ALA A 2 13.73 0.52 -30.17
CA ALA A 2 12.47 0.00 -30.69
C ALA A 2 12.69 -1.31 -31.46
N LEU A 3 11.63 -2.12 -31.61
CA LEU A 3 11.77 -3.51 -32.08
C LEU A 3 12.03 -3.55 -33.59
N ASN A 4 12.90 -4.48 -33.99
CA ASN A 4 13.30 -4.70 -35.38
C ASN A 4 12.63 -5.98 -35.90
N TRP A 5 11.72 -5.85 -36.86
CA TRP A 5 11.08 -7.01 -37.49
C TRP A 5 11.89 -7.44 -38.72
N ILE A 6 12.62 -8.54 -38.58
CA ILE A 6 13.35 -9.17 -39.68
C ILE A 6 12.38 -10.03 -40.49
N ILE A 7 12.27 -9.73 -41.79
CA ILE A 7 11.46 -10.48 -42.74
C ILE A 7 12.39 -11.14 -43.74
N THR A 8 12.21 -12.44 -43.95
CA THR A 8 12.89 -13.21 -45.01
C THR A 8 11.85 -13.74 -45.99
N VAL A 9 11.90 -13.25 -47.23
CA VAL A 9 11.05 -13.71 -48.34
C VAL A 9 11.75 -14.88 -49.03
N ALA A 10 11.22 -16.09 -48.89
CA ALA A 10 11.85 -17.31 -49.42
C ALA A 10 11.82 -17.40 -50.95
N ALA A 11 10.78 -16.87 -51.60
CA ALA A 11 10.64 -16.81 -53.04
C ALA A 11 9.77 -15.62 -53.47
N PRO A 12 10.04 -14.98 -54.62
CA PRO A 12 11.19 -15.23 -55.50
C PRO A 12 12.50 -14.73 -54.89
N ILE A 13 13.63 -15.35 -55.26
CA ILE A 13 14.96 -14.81 -54.96
C ILE A 13 15.19 -13.61 -55.89
N LEU A 14 15.45 -12.43 -55.33
CA LEU A 14 15.67 -11.23 -56.11
C LEU A 14 16.93 -11.38 -56.97
N THR A 15 16.82 -11.02 -58.24
CA THR A 15 17.95 -10.88 -59.17
C THR A 15 18.25 -9.41 -59.42
N GLN A 16 19.36 -9.10 -60.09
CA GLN A 16 19.79 -7.72 -60.32
C GLN A 16 18.69 -6.89 -60.99
N GLY A 17 18.36 -5.73 -60.39
CA GLY A 17 17.31 -4.83 -60.88
C GLY A 17 15.90 -5.12 -60.34
N MET A 18 15.71 -6.19 -59.57
CA MET A 18 14.47 -6.44 -58.83
C MET A 18 14.50 -5.80 -57.43
N SER A 19 13.32 -5.52 -56.88
CA SER A 19 13.17 -5.06 -55.48
C SER A 19 11.84 -5.54 -54.89
N PHE A 20 11.63 -5.35 -53.59
CA PHE A 20 10.32 -5.49 -52.96
C PHE A 20 9.68 -4.12 -52.74
N GLN A 21 8.42 -3.96 -53.08
CA GLN A 21 7.57 -2.90 -52.55
C GLN A 21 6.95 -3.40 -51.25
N VAL A 22 7.31 -2.77 -50.14
CA VAL A 22 6.88 -3.17 -48.80
C VAL A 22 6.10 -2.03 -48.16
N LYS A 23 4.95 -2.35 -47.58
CA LYS A 23 4.24 -1.46 -46.65
C LYS A 23 3.82 -2.26 -45.43
N TYR A 24 3.72 -1.61 -44.29
CA TYR A 24 3.38 -2.25 -43.03
C TYR A 24 2.40 -1.40 -42.22
N ARG A 25 1.63 -2.02 -41.32
CA ARG A 25 0.69 -1.33 -40.44
C ARG A 25 0.64 -1.98 -39.07
N LYS A 26 0.38 -1.16 -38.05
CA LYS A 26 0.06 -1.58 -36.69
C LYS A 26 -1.41 -1.99 -36.63
N LEU A 27 -1.74 -3.21 -36.22
CA LEU A 27 -3.14 -3.62 -36.08
C LEU A 27 -3.78 -2.99 -34.82
N PRO A 28 -5.09 -2.65 -34.84
CA PRO A 28 -6.06 -2.83 -35.94
C PRO A 28 -6.11 -1.64 -36.93
N SER A 29 -5.09 -0.76 -36.96
CA SER A 29 -5.10 0.40 -37.85
C SER A 29 -5.29 -0.01 -39.31
N THR A 30 -5.99 0.82 -40.07
CA THR A 30 -6.13 0.67 -41.52
C THR A 30 -5.08 1.46 -42.30
N ASN A 31 -4.28 2.30 -41.61
CA ASN A 31 -3.26 3.13 -42.24
C ASN A 31 -1.98 2.34 -42.50
N TRP A 32 -1.54 2.30 -43.77
CA TRP A 32 -0.32 1.63 -44.20
C TRP A 32 0.84 2.63 -44.31
N LEU A 33 1.98 2.27 -43.74
CA LEU A 33 3.23 3.00 -43.85
C LEU A 33 4.12 2.35 -44.91
N PRO A 34 4.67 3.11 -45.87
CA PRO A 34 5.62 2.56 -46.82
C PRO A 34 6.96 2.29 -46.13
N TYR A 35 7.58 1.15 -46.43
CA TYR A 35 8.98 0.89 -46.07
C TYR A 35 9.88 1.35 -47.21
N LEU A 36 10.74 2.33 -46.92
CA LEU A 36 11.62 2.95 -47.91
C LEU A 36 13.08 2.97 -47.40
N PRO A 37 14.07 2.79 -48.29
CA PRO A 37 13.91 2.41 -49.70
C PRO A 37 13.41 0.96 -49.86
N ASN A 38 12.85 0.66 -51.04
CA ASN A 38 12.43 -0.70 -51.37
C ASN A 38 13.60 -1.69 -51.19
N PRO A 39 13.44 -2.79 -50.45
CA PRO A 39 14.50 -3.77 -50.27
C PRO A 39 14.94 -4.37 -51.60
N THR A 40 16.26 -4.46 -51.79
CA THR A 40 16.86 -5.17 -52.94
C THR A 40 17.45 -6.53 -52.51
N SER A 41 17.13 -6.98 -51.29
CA SER A 41 17.54 -8.27 -50.72
C SER A 41 16.32 -9.05 -50.19
N ASN A 42 16.43 -10.38 -50.20
CA ASN A 42 15.41 -11.29 -49.66
C ASN A 42 15.24 -11.23 -48.14
N THR A 43 16.21 -10.64 -47.44
CA THR A 43 16.09 -10.34 -46.01
C THR A 43 16.20 -8.85 -45.80
N PHE A 44 15.25 -8.29 -45.05
CA PHE A 44 15.25 -6.89 -44.65
C PHE A 44 14.62 -6.72 -43.27
N THR A 45 14.87 -5.57 -42.65
CA THR A 45 14.43 -5.28 -41.29
C THR A 45 13.55 -4.04 -41.31
N ILE A 46 12.33 -4.14 -40.77
CA ILE A 46 11.48 -2.99 -40.46
C ILE A 46 11.83 -2.51 -39.05
N PRO A 47 12.51 -1.36 -38.89
CA PRO A 47 12.96 -0.92 -37.59
C PRO A 47 11.89 -0.11 -36.87
N ASN A 48 12.15 0.13 -35.59
CA ASN A 48 11.41 1.07 -34.77
C ASN A 48 9.92 0.76 -34.57
N LEU A 49 9.57 -0.51 -34.48
CA LEU A 49 8.20 -0.93 -34.19
C LEU A 49 7.90 -0.84 -32.69
N ASP A 50 6.65 -0.52 -32.39
CA ASP A 50 6.07 -0.63 -31.04
C ASP A 50 6.02 -2.10 -30.62
N GLU A 51 6.77 -2.45 -29.59
CA GLU A 51 6.93 -3.82 -29.11
C GLU A 51 5.68 -4.41 -28.43
N SER A 52 4.67 -3.58 -28.16
CA SER A 52 3.39 -4.00 -27.55
C SER A 52 2.28 -4.25 -28.58
N ALA A 53 2.60 -4.21 -29.88
CA ALA A 53 1.62 -4.21 -30.94
C ALA A 53 1.85 -5.29 -31.99
N GLU A 54 0.76 -5.77 -32.58
CA GLU A 54 0.79 -6.65 -33.73
C GLU A 54 0.98 -5.84 -35.01
N TYR A 55 1.77 -6.39 -35.94
CA TYR A 55 2.00 -5.78 -37.24
C TYR A 55 1.69 -6.74 -38.37
N GLU A 56 1.20 -6.14 -39.45
CA GLU A 56 1.03 -6.79 -40.74
C GLU A 56 1.89 -6.06 -41.77
N ALA A 57 2.56 -6.82 -42.63
CA ALA A 57 3.32 -6.32 -43.77
C ALA A 57 2.72 -6.89 -45.07
N GLU A 58 2.51 -6.02 -46.05
CA GLU A 58 2.16 -6.38 -47.42
C GLU A 58 3.42 -6.23 -48.29
N ILE A 59 3.81 -7.31 -48.96
CA ILE A 59 5.03 -7.39 -49.74
C ILE A 59 4.66 -7.73 -51.18
N ARG A 60 5.15 -6.93 -52.12
CA ARG A 60 5.03 -7.17 -53.57
C ARG A 60 6.42 -7.20 -54.20
N THR A 61 6.64 -8.11 -55.14
CA THR A 61 7.88 -8.12 -55.93
C THR A 61 7.74 -7.11 -57.06
N VAL A 62 8.78 -6.30 -57.28
CA VAL A 62 8.93 -5.40 -58.41
C VAL A 62 9.99 -5.96 -59.34
N CYS A 63 9.57 -6.34 -60.55
CA CYS A 63 10.45 -6.89 -61.58
C CYS A 63 11.26 -5.79 -62.28
N VAL A 64 12.30 -6.18 -63.03
CA VAL A 64 13.18 -5.26 -63.76
C VAL A 64 12.42 -4.39 -64.77
N ASN A 65 11.35 -4.93 -65.36
CA ASN A 65 10.45 -4.23 -66.29
C ASN A 65 9.43 -3.31 -65.59
N GLY A 66 9.46 -3.22 -64.26
CA GLY A 66 8.53 -2.41 -63.46
C GLY A 66 7.20 -3.10 -63.14
N GLU A 67 6.98 -4.34 -63.59
CA GLU A 67 5.78 -5.10 -63.22
C GLU A 67 5.78 -5.46 -61.74
N VAL A 68 4.59 -5.47 -61.13
CA VAL A 68 4.41 -5.71 -59.70
C VAL A 68 3.59 -6.98 -59.49
N SER A 69 4.06 -7.86 -58.62
CA SER A 69 3.36 -9.09 -58.27
C SER A 69 2.07 -8.84 -57.48
N GLN A 70 1.26 -9.90 -57.33
CA GLN A 70 0.23 -9.93 -56.30
C GLN A 70 0.86 -9.79 -54.90
N PRO A 71 0.15 -9.19 -53.93
CA PRO A 71 0.65 -9.03 -52.58
C PRO A 71 0.70 -10.36 -51.83
N ILE A 72 1.76 -10.53 -51.05
CA ILE A 72 1.88 -11.55 -50.01
C ILE A 72 1.84 -10.83 -48.67
N TYR A 73 1.03 -11.34 -47.74
CA TYR A 73 0.91 -10.79 -46.40
C TYR A 73 1.77 -11.60 -45.43
N HIS A 74 2.57 -10.90 -44.64
CA HIS A 74 3.27 -11.43 -43.48
C HIS A 74 2.68 -10.81 -42.22
N THR A 75 2.45 -11.61 -41.20
CA THR A 75 2.02 -11.14 -39.88
C THR A 75 3.08 -11.47 -38.85
N ASN A 76 3.38 -10.53 -37.98
CA ASN A 76 4.15 -10.79 -36.77
C ASN A 76 3.29 -10.41 -35.57
N ALA A 77 2.83 -11.43 -34.85
CA ALA A 77 2.15 -11.27 -33.59
C ALA A 77 3.23 -11.17 -32.50
N LEU A 78 3.54 -9.96 -32.06
CA LEU A 78 4.23 -9.78 -30.80
C LEU A 78 3.23 -10.07 -29.69
N THR A 79 3.56 -11.01 -28.81
CA THR A 79 2.72 -11.30 -27.65
C THR A 79 3.21 -10.39 -26.54
N PRO A 80 2.40 -9.40 -26.09
CA PRO A 80 2.82 -8.51 -25.03
C PRO A 80 3.26 -9.32 -23.81
N PRO A 81 4.39 -8.96 -23.17
CA PRO A 81 4.84 -9.71 -22.02
C PRO A 81 3.88 -9.47 -20.87
N THR A 82 3.64 -10.52 -20.08
CA THR A 82 2.80 -10.43 -18.88
C THR A 82 3.65 -10.60 -17.65
N LEU A 83 3.28 -9.88 -16.60
CA LEU A 83 3.96 -9.89 -15.31
C LEU A 83 2.91 -10.07 -14.22
N VAL A 84 3.08 -11.10 -13.40
CA VAL A 84 2.15 -11.40 -12.30
C VAL A 84 2.97 -11.74 -11.07
N LEU A 85 2.68 -11.07 -9.95
CA LEU A 85 3.18 -11.45 -8.65
C LEU A 85 2.24 -12.46 -8.01
N ARG A 86 2.79 -13.53 -7.44
CA ARG A 86 2.05 -14.59 -6.74
C ARG A 86 2.73 -15.00 -5.45
N TRP A 87 1.97 -15.54 -4.51
CA TRP A 87 2.55 -16.16 -3.34
C TRP A 87 3.18 -17.51 -3.69
N THR A 88 4.39 -17.79 -3.20
CA THR A 88 5.12 -19.01 -3.60
C THR A 88 4.47 -20.31 -3.13
N ASP A 89 3.74 -20.27 -2.03
CA ASP A 89 3.15 -21.44 -1.36
C ASP A 89 1.85 -21.94 -1.99
N ASN A 90 1.01 -21.05 -2.54
CA ASN A 90 -0.27 -21.43 -3.14
C ASN A 90 -0.51 -20.85 -4.53
N GLN A 91 0.45 -20.10 -5.09
CA GLN A 91 0.36 -19.45 -6.40
C GLN A 91 -0.81 -18.45 -6.51
N GLY A 92 -1.33 -18.02 -5.37
CA GLY A 92 -2.47 -17.13 -5.25
C GLY A 92 -2.09 -15.65 -5.35
N THR A 93 -3.12 -14.81 -5.40
CA THR A 93 -3.02 -13.34 -5.45
C THR A 93 -3.89 -12.65 -4.41
N GLU A 94 -4.47 -13.42 -3.51
CA GLU A 94 -5.30 -12.94 -2.42
C GLU A 94 -4.52 -12.05 -1.44
N ASP A 95 -5.23 -11.13 -0.80
CA ASP A 95 -4.71 -10.38 0.33
C ASP A 95 -4.38 -11.33 1.48
N ARG A 96 -3.21 -11.14 2.08
CA ARG A 96 -2.76 -11.95 3.22
C ARG A 96 -2.71 -11.17 4.50
N MET A 97 -2.84 -11.91 5.61
CA MET A 97 -2.71 -11.34 6.95
C MET A 97 -1.56 -11.98 7.73
N CYS A 98 -0.80 -11.15 8.43
CA CYS A 98 0.18 -11.58 9.43
C CYS A 98 -0.50 -11.69 10.79
N THR A 99 -0.42 -12.86 11.40
CA THR A 99 -0.87 -13.07 12.79
C THR A 99 0.29 -13.47 13.70
N GLN A 100 1.52 -13.09 13.33
CA GLN A 100 2.74 -13.34 14.10
C GLN A 100 3.55 -12.04 14.16
N ASN A 101 4.47 -11.87 15.12
CA ASN A 101 5.26 -10.65 15.28
C ASN A 101 6.15 -10.41 14.06
N VAL A 102 6.60 -11.50 13.43
CA VAL A 102 7.37 -11.50 12.19
C VAL A 102 6.73 -12.52 11.25
N CYS A 103 6.35 -12.07 10.06
CA CYS A 103 5.97 -12.95 8.97
C CYS A 103 6.95 -12.82 7.82
N THR A 104 7.14 -13.89 7.07
CA THR A 104 7.90 -13.84 5.82
C THR A 104 6.93 -13.90 4.65
N ALA A 105 6.95 -12.88 3.80
CA ALA A 105 6.26 -12.89 2.52
C ALA A 105 7.20 -13.44 1.45
N ASN A 106 6.96 -14.68 1.02
CA ASN A 106 7.68 -15.28 -0.10
C ASN A 106 6.85 -15.08 -1.38
N ILE A 107 7.42 -14.35 -2.33
CA ILE A 107 6.72 -13.89 -3.55
C ILE A 107 7.46 -14.40 -4.79
N GLU A 108 6.68 -14.91 -5.73
CA GLU A 108 7.12 -15.30 -7.07
C GLU A 108 6.76 -14.22 -8.09
N ILE A 109 7.66 -14.03 -9.04
CA ILE A 109 7.52 -13.19 -10.22
C ILE A 109 7.29 -14.11 -11.42
N ASN A 110 6.03 -14.29 -11.78
CA ASN A 110 5.68 -15.01 -13.00
C ASN A 110 5.72 -14.05 -14.19
N LYS A 111 6.80 -14.15 -14.97
CA LYS A 111 7.05 -13.40 -16.20
C LYS A 111 6.77 -14.30 -17.42
N GLN A 112 5.95 -13.83 -18.34
CA GLN A 112 5.87 -14.35 -19.71
C GLN A 112 6.43 -13.30 -20.64
N ASP A 113 7.51 -13.63 -21.35
CA ASP A 113 8.18 -12.70 -22.27
C ASP A 113 8.58 -13.42 -23.56
N PRO A 114 7.60 -13.78 -24.40
CA PRO A 114 7.83 -14.60 -25.59
C PRO A 114 8.80 -13.96 -26.60
N ASN A 115 8.87 -12.62 -26.57
CA ASN A 115 9.71 -11.84 -27.47
C ASN A 115 11.04 -11.40 -26.84
N ASN A 116 11.30 -11.78 -25.58
CA ASN A 116 12.51 -11.45 -24.82
C ASN A 116 12.84 -9.93 -24.82
N ILE A 117 11.82 -9.10 -24.60
CA ILE A 117 11.92 -7.64 -24.66
C ILE A 117 12.07 -6.98 -23.27
N ILE A 118 11.81 -7.70 -22.18
CA ILE A 118 12.00 -7.17 -20.82
C ILE A 118 13.50 -7.17 -20.51
N THR A 119 14.05 -5.99 -20.23
CA THR A 119 15.47 -5.78 -19.91
C THR A 119 15.74 -5.69 -18.42
N LYS A 120 14.75 -5.28 -17.62
CA LYS A 120 14.89 -5.03 -16.19
C LYS A 120 13.55 -5.28 -15.48
N ILE A 121 13.60 -5.78 -14.25
CA ILE A 121 12.42 -5.86 -13.36
C ILE A 121 12.76 -5.24 -12.01
N ASP A 122 12.03 -4.20 -11.62
CA ASP A 122 12.11 -3.61 -10.28
C ASP A 122 10.93 -4.08 -9.42
N ILE A 123 11.17 -4.32 -8.14
CA ILE A 123 10.13 -4.57 -7.14
C ILE A 123 9.93 -3.30 -6.33
N LEU A 124 8.71 -2.79 -6.39
CA LEU A 124 8.29 -1.64 -5.59
C LEU A 124 7.50 -2.11 -4.37
N LYS A 125 7.75 -1.45 -3.24
CA LYS A 125 7.04 -1.67 -1.98
C LYS A 125 6.37 -0.39 -1.53
N SER A 126 5.17 -0.52 -0.98
CA SER A 126 4.45 0.55 -0.29
C SER A 126 4.14 0.13 1.14
N ILE A 127 4.36 1.04 2.09
CA ILE A 127 4.07 0.87 3.53
C ILE A 127 2.90 1.74 4.01
N ASP A 128 2.32 2.54 3.11
CA ASP A 128 1.26 3.51 3.38
C ASP A 128 0.00 3.20 2.56
N ASN A 129 -0.29 1.90 2.40
CA ASN A 129 -1.46 1.37 1.71
C ASN A 129 -1.54 1.74 0.22
N GLY A 130 -0.40 1.99 -0.43
CA GLY A 130 -0.28 2.25 -1.87
C GLY A 130 -0.20 3.73 -2.25
N VAL A 131 -0.02 4.63 -1.28
CA VAL A 131 0.08 6.08 -1.54
C VAL A 131 1.46 6.43 -2.09
N THR A 132 2.52 5.90 -1.48
CA THR A 132 3.90 6.02 -1.95
C THR A 132 4.50 4.65 -2.26
N TRP A 133 5.34 4.61 -3.30
CA TRP A 133 6.03 3.40 -3.76
C TRP A 133 7.53 3.66 -3.80
N THR A 134 8.30 2.82 -3.11
CA THR A 134 9.76 2.89 -3.07
C THR A 134 10.37 1.64 -3.69
N ASN A 135 11.56 1.78 -4.28
CA ASN A 135 12.31 0.62 -4.78
C ASN A 135 12.71 -0.28 -3.60
N PHE A 136 12.18 -1.49 -3.59
CA PHE A 136 12.54 -2.52 -2.62
C PHE A 136 13.70 -3.37 -3.13
N ILE A 137 13.59 -3.85 -4.38
CA ILE A 137 14.67 -4.56 -5.09
C ILE A 137 14.77 -3.96 -6.48
N MET A 138 15.97 -3.60 -6.90
CA MET A 138 16.22 -3.08 -8.24
C MET A 138 16.84 -4.18 -9.12
N ASP A 139 16.37 -4.26 -10.36
CA ASP A 139 16.88 -5.19 -11.38
C ASP A 139 17.02 -6.64 -10.88
N ILE A 140 15.91 -7.20 -10.40
CA ILE A 140 15.90 -8.55 -9.85
C ILE A 140 16.15 -9.59 -10.96
N SER A 141 17.12 -10.47 -10.72
CA SER A 141 17.47 -11.55 -11.65
C SER A 141 16.91 -12.92 -11.24
N THR A 142 16.42 -13.05 -10.01
CA THR A 142 15.79 -14.26 -9.49
C THR A 142 14.27 -14.23 -9.70
N PRO A 143 13.62 -15.38 -9.92
CA PRO A 143 12.17 -15.45 -10.12
C PRO A 143 11.37 -15.28 -8.82
N THR A 144 12.04 -15.19 -7.67
CA THR A 144 11.42 -15.04 -6.36
C THR A 144 12.17 -14.04 -5.50
N PHE A 145 11.47 -13.48 -4.53
CA PHE A 145 12.03 -12.68 -3.44
C PHE A 145 11.28 -12.91 -2.14
N ALA A 146 11.90 -12.52 -1.02
CA ALA A 146 11.30 -12.58 0.30
C ALA A 146 11.38 -11.23 1.00
N ASP A 147 10.40 -10.95 1.85
CA ASP A 147 10.40 -9.79 2.73
C ASP A 147 10.01 -10.19 4.16
N ASN A 148 10.65 -9.56 5.14
CA ASN A 148 10.33 -9.74 6.56
C ASN A 148 9.38 -8.64 6.98
N LEU A 149 8.16 -9.05 7.34
CA LEU A 149 7.06 -8.16 7.61
C LEU A 149 6.79 -8.07 9.09
N SER A 150 6.55 -6.83 9.54
CA SER A 150 6.00 -6.55 10.86
C SER A 150 4.53 -6.96 10.89
N SER A 151 4.07 -7.36 12.07
CA SER A 151 2.66 -7.49 12.41
C SER A 151 1.87 -6.18 12.33
N VAL A 152 2.52 -5.03 12.18
CA VAL A 152 1.85 -3.72 12.16
C VAL A 152 1.92 -3.09 10.78
N GLY A 153 0.77 -2.61 10.32
CA GLY A 153 0.65 -1.85 9.08
C GLY A 153 0.29 -2.70 7.87
N SER A 154 0.39 -2.11 6.68
CA SER A 154 0.10 -2.79 5.41
C SER A 154 1.29 -2.64 4.47
N ASN A 155 1.74 -3.75 3.91
CA ASN A 155 2.77 -3.78 2.90
C ASN A 155 2.11 -4.18 1.57
N LYS A 156 2.39 -3.43 0.52
CA LYS A 156 1.96 -3.76 -0.85
C LYS A 156 3.16 -3.88 -1.75
N TYR A 157 3.08 -4.80 -2.69
CA TYR A 157 4.13 -5.06 -3.67
C TYR A 157 3.58 -4.98 -5.07
N LYS A 158 4.36 -4.39 -5.97
CA LYS A 158 4.17 -4.54 -7.41
C LYS A 158 5.53 -4.66 -8.09
N ALA A 159 5.57 -5.40 -9.18
CA ALA A 159 6.73 -5.45 -10.05
C ALA A 159 6.51 -4.50 -11.23
N VAL A 160 7.58 -3.82 -11.61
CA VAL A 160 7.62 -2.95 -12.79
C VAL A 160 8.72 -3.48 -13.69
N ALA A 161 8.33 -4.07 -14.81
CA ALA A 161 9.27 -4.51 -15.83
C ALA A 161 9.46 -3.40 -16.87
N THR A 162 10.71 -3.10 -17.18
CA THR A 162 11.09 -2.14 -18.23
C THR A 162 11.45 -2.90 -19.50
N TYR A 163 10.92 -2.43 -20.61
CA TYR A 163 11.19 -2.97 -21.94
C TYR A 163 12.47 -2.37 -22.52
N LEU A 164 12.99 -2.98 -23.60
CA LEU A 164 14.13 -2.46 -24.34
C LEU A 164 13.88 -1.04 -24.90
N SER A 165 12.63 -0.69 -25.20
CA SER A 165 12.27 0.66 -25.64
C SER A 165 12.30 1.73 -24.53
N GLY A 166 12.22 1.31 -23.26
CA GLY A 166 11.97 2.18 -22.10
C GLY A 166 10.51 2.23 -21.65
N ASN A 167 9.59 1.61 -22.39
CA ASN A 167 8.22 1.37 -21.93
C ASN A 167 8.20 0.46 -20.70
N ILE A 168 7.10 0.47 -19.95
CA ILE A 168 6.95 -0.34 -18.74
C ILE A 168 5.67 -1.18 -18.77
N VAL A 169 5.70 -2.32 -18.08
CA VAL A 169 4.52 -3.09 -17.68
C VAL A 169 4.55 -3.32 -16.18
N GLU A 170 3.39 -3.17 -15.56
CA GLU A 170 3.21 -3.41 -14.13
C GLU A 170 2.51 -4.75 -13.90
N SER A 171 2.83 -5.39 -12.78
CA SER A 171 2.08 -6.55 -12.30
C SER A 171 0.78 -6.15 -11.60
N ASN A 172 0.02 -7.15 -11.16
CA ASN A 172 -0.94 -6.98 -10.06
C ASN A 172 -0.24 -6.47 -8.78
N ILE A 173 -1.03 -5.96 -7.85
CA ILE A 173 -0.58 -5.60 -6.51
C ILE A 173 -0.86 -6.77 -5.58
N LEU A 174 0.17 -7.28 -4.90
CA LEU A 174 -0.01 -8.17 -3.75
C LEU A 174 -0.08 -7.35 -2.47
N SER A 175 -1.03 -7.67 -1.61
CA SER A 175 -1.24 -6.99 -0.34
C SER A 175 -0.96 -7.95 0.81
N TYR A 176 -0.19 -7.49 1.77
CA TYR A 176 0.06 -8.17 3.03
C TYR A 176 -0.21 -7.22 4.18
N LYS A 177 -1.19 -7.55 5.01
CA LYS A 177 -1.64 -6.72 6.12
C LYS A 177 -1.21 -7.36 7.44
N GLY A 178 -0.51 -6.60 8.27
CA GLY A 178 -0.36 -6.96 9.66
C GLY A 178 -1.70 -6.86 10.39
N GLU A 179 -2.16 -7.94 11.03
CA GLU A 179 -3.19 -7.81 12.05
C GLU A 179 -2.55 -7.24 13.31
N SER A 180 -3.27 -6.33 13.97
CA SER A 180 -2.87 -5.89 15.30
C SER A 180 -2.79 -7.12 16.21
N MET A 181 -1.61 -7.38 16.76
CA MET A 181 -1.35 -8.50 17.64
C MET A 181 -1.99 -8.30 19.00
N VAL A 182 -2.33 -7.06 19.34
CA VAL A 182 -3.09 -6.74 20.55
C VAL A 182 -4.59 -6.92 20.30
N LYS A 183 -5.15 -7.90 20.98
CA LYS A 183 -6.59 -8.10 21.11
C LYS A 183 -7.09 -7.35 22.34
N ILE A 184 -8.15 -6.55 22.16
CA ILE A 184 -8.89 -5.96 23.27
C ILE A 184 -9.97 -6.95 23.66
N ASP A 185 -9.73 -7.69 24.74
CA ASP A 185 -10.62 -8.73 25.22
C ASP A 185 -11.85 -8.14 25.94
N HIS A 186 -11.68 -6.97 26.57
CA HIS A 186 -12.75 -6.20 27.18
C HIS A 186 -12.47 -4.70 27.04
N MET A 187 -13.45 -3.97 26.50
CA MET A 187 -13.38 -2.52 26.36
C MET A 187 -13.57 -1.86 27.73
N PRO A 188 -12.75 -0.86 28.09
CA PRO A 188 -12.91 -0.18 29.37
C PRO A 188 -14.03 0.86 29.34
N ASP A 189 -14.62 1.10 30.50
CA ASP A 189 -15.39 2.31 30.78
C ASP A 189 -14.42 3.44 31.13
N VAL A 190 -14.55 4.59 30.48
CA VAL A 190 -13.74 5.77 30.74
C VAL A 190 -14.57 6.82 31.46
N PHE A 191 -14.00 7.38 32.53
CA PHE A 191 -14.58 8.50 33.26
C PHE A 191 -13.59 9.67 33.30
N ILE A 192 -14.10 10.85 33.00
CA ILE A 192 -13.40 12.11 33.21
C ILE A 192 -14.25 12.90 34.19
N THR A 193 -13.80 13.05 35.43
CA THR A 193 -14.60 13.76 36.42
C THR A 193 -14.32 15.25 36.35
N ILE A 194 -15.36 16.06 36.50
CA ILE A 194 -15.24 17.51 36.61
C ILE A 194 -15.74 17.94 37.98
N TYR A 195 -15.07 18.90 38.60
CA TYR A 195 -15.54 19.50 39.84
C TYR A 195 -15.50 21.02 39.80
N LYS A 196 -16.34 21.62 40.64
CA LYS A 196 -16.39 23.06 40.86
C LYS A 196 -15.43 23.44 41.98
N ALA A 197 -14.27 24.03 41.65
CA ALA A 197 -13.28 24.38 42.67
C ALA A 197 -13.65 25.63 43.47
N ASP A 198 -14.40 26.55 42.85
CA ASP A 198 -14.99 27.74 43.45
C ASP A 198 -16.15 28.28 42.60
N ALA A 199 -16.70 29.44 42.96
CA ALA A 199 -17.89 30.01 42.31
C ALA A 199 -17.73 30.22 40.80
N GLY A 200 -16.50 30.37 40.30
CA GLY A 200 -16.22 30.72 38.91
C GLY A 200 -15.25 29.78 38.22
N SER A 201 -15.05 28.54 38.67
CA SER A 201 -14.10 27.65 37.99
C SER A 201 -14.46 26.17 38.09
N HIS A 202 -14.18 25.46 36.99
CA HIS A 202 -14.26 24.01 36.89
C HIS A 202 -12.91 23.44 36.49
N TYR A 203 -12.58 22.29 37.08
CA TYR A 203 -11.33 21.59 36.86
C TYR A 203 -11.61 20.10 36.69
N VAL A 204 -10.71 19.41 35.99
CA VAL A 204 -10.74 17.94 35.94
C VAL A 204 -10.24 17.39 37.27
N GLY A 205 -11.04 16.53 37.90
CA GLY A 205 -10.70 15.86 39.15
C GLY A 205 -9.79 14.68 38.92
N GLN A 206 -10.20 13.79 38.03
CA GLN A 206 -9.44 12.61 37.62
C GLN A 206 -9.77 12.19 36.20
N VAL A 207 -8.84 11.48 35.57
CA VAL A 207 -9.13 10.55 34.47
C VAL A 207 -9.03 9.14 35.03
N LYS A 208 -10.05 8.32 34.82
CA LYS A 208 -10.01 6.90 35.16
C LYS A 208 -10.56 6.03 34.05
N PHE A 209 -9.99 4.84 33.89
CA PHE A 209 -10.53 3.80 33.05
C PHE A 209 -10.58 2.48 33.83
N TYR A 210 -11.66 1.73 33.65
CA TYR A 210 -11.91 0.49 34.38
C TYR A 210 -12.28 -0.64 33.43
N GLY A 211 -11.79 -1.84 33.71
CA GLY A 211 -12.15 -3.06 33.00
C GLY A 211 -11.33 -3.31 31.73
N LEU A 212 -10.27 -2.55 31.45
CA LEU A 212 -9.46 -2.82 30.25
C LEU A 212 -8.82 -4.19 30.40
N THR A 213 -9.19 -5.14 29.56
CA THR A 213 -8.47 -6.42 29.42
C THR A 213 -7.93 -6.53 28.02
N ALA A 214 -6.64 -6.82 27.90
CA ALA A 214 -5.99 -6.98 26.62
C ALA A 214 -5.02 -8.16 26.65
N SER A 215 -4.84 -8.78 25.48
CA SER A 215 -3.90 -9.86 25.27
C SER A 215 -3.17 -9.70 23.95
N THR A 216 -2.01 -10.31 23.85
CA THR A 216 -1.22 -10.39 22.63
C THR A 216 -1.28 -11.79 22.05
N VAL A 217 -1.51 -11.92 20.74
CA VAL A 217 -1.49 -13.24 20.08
C VAL A 217 -0.09 -13.63 19.56
N ASP A 218 0.84 -12.67 19.56
CA ASP A 218 2.22 -12.79 19.10
C ASP A 218 3.19 -13.16 20.24
N GLY A 219 2.67 -13.32 21.46
CA GLY A 219 3.46 -13.59 22.65
C GLY A 219 4.38 -12.44 23.11
N SER A 220 4.26 -11.24 22.52
CA SER A 220 4.94 -10.05 23.05
C SER A 220 4.32 -9.61 24.38
N ASN A 221 5.08 -8.91 25.21
CA ASN A 221 4.54 -8.42 26.48
C ASN A 221 3.92 -7.04 26.29
N ILE A 222 2.77 -6.79 26.91
CA ILE A 222 2.19 -5.45 27.03
C ILE A 222 3.02 -4.68 28.07
N THR A 223 3.56 -3.53 27.67
CA THR A 223 4.54 -2.76 28.47
C THR A 223 3.95 -1.50 29.08
N LYS A 224 3.02 -0.85 28.38
CA LYS A 224 2.30 0.32 28.90
C LYS A 224 0.96 0.52 28.20
N VAL A 225 0.09 1.27 28.86
CA VAL A 225 -1.18 1.77 28.30
C VAL A 225 -1.22 3.28 28.46
N GLU A 226 -1.63 3.99 27.42
CA GLU A 226 -1.86 5.43 27.46
C GLU A 226 -3.33 5.73 27.19
N ILE A 227 -3.86 6.74 27.87
CA ILE A 227 -5.16 7.33 27.56
C ILE A 227 -4.96 8.80 27.20
N PHE A 228 -5.37 9.16 25.99
CA PHE A 228 -5.50 10.54 25.57
C PHE A 228 -6.95 10.96 25.77
N CYS A 229 -7.14 12.09 26.45
CA CYS A 229 -8.45 12.70 26.65
C CYS A 229 -8.43 14.13 26.12
N ARG A 230 -9.52 14.54 25.48
CA ARG A 230 -9.74 15.92 25.05
C ARG A 230 -11.17 16.33 25.36
N PHE A 231 -11.30 17.49 25.98
CA PHE A 231 -12.58 18.12 26.33
C PHE A 231 -12.67 19.50 25.68
N ARG A 232 -13.87 19.85 25.24
CA ARG A 232 -14.21 21.20 24.79
C ARG A 232 -15.34 21.77 25.62
N ALA A 233 -15.07 22.85 26.34
CA ALA A 233 -16.11 23.73 26.89
C ALA A 233 -16.62 24.63 25.75
N ILE A 234 -17.87 24.44 25.31
CA ILE A 234 -18.38 25.16 24.12
C ILE A 234 -18.62 26.64 24.43
N GLY A 235 -19.20 26.94 25.58
CA GLY A 235 -19.62 28.27 26.01
C GLY A 235 -18.45 29.24 26.17
N GLU A 236 -17.24 28.73 26.40
CA GLU A 236 -16.02 29.53 26.52
C GLU A 236 -15.01 29.28 25.38
N ASN A 237 -15.30 28.31 24.51
CA ASN A 237 -14.39 27.84 23.46
C ASN A 237 -12.99 27.47 24.00
N ILE A 238 -12.94 26.93 25.23
CA ILE A 238 -11.71 26.47 25.87
C ILE A 238 -11.54 24.98 25.61
N TRP A 239 -10.31 24.59 25.28
CA TRP A 239 -9.92 23.20 25.08
C TRP A 239 -9.01 22.76 26.20
N TRP A 240 -9.33 21.61 26.78
CA TRP A 240 -8.44 20.87 27.64
C TRP A 240 -8.06 19.56 26.96
N SER A 241 -6.80 19.15 27.07
CA SER A 241 -6.37 17.81 26.68
C SER A 241 -5.23 17.31 27.56
N THR A 242 -5.17 16.01 27.76
CA THR A 242 -4.10 15.35 28.49
C THR A 242 -3.80 13.98 27.90
N THR A 243 -2.58 13.50 28.10
CA THR A 243 -2.22 12.10 27.91
C THR A 243 -1.72 11.56 29.23
N GLU A 244 -2.35 10.51 29.74
CA GLU A 244 -1.91 9.82 30.95
C GLU A 244 -1.35 8.45 30.60
N THR A 245 -0.26 8.07 31.26
CA THR A 245 0.46 6.82 30.98
C THR A 245 0.46 5.90 32.20
N HIS A 246 0.04 4.66 32.01
CA HIS A 246 0.20 3.58 32.97
C HIS A 246 1.29 2.61 32.49
N ILE A 247 2.39 2.53 33.25
CA ILE A 247 3.47 1.58 32.99
C ILE A 247 3.16 0.25 33.69
N ILE A 248 3.17 -0.86 32.92
CA ILE A 248 3.02 -2.21 33.46
C ILE A 248 4.33 -2.62 34.13
N GLN A 249 4.33 -2.67 35.46
CA GLN A 249 5.57 -2.94 36.23
C GLN A 249 6.17 -4.32 35.91
N ASN A 250 5.32 -5.32 35.66
CA ASN A 250 5.70 -6.64 35.22
C ASN A 250 5.06 -6.91 33.85
N PRO A 251 5.71 -6.55 32.73
CA PRO A 251 5.16 -6.74 31.40
C PRO A 251 4.71 -8.19 31.16
N SER A 252 3.55 -8.36 30.56
CA SER A 252 2.89 -9.67 30.38
C SER A 252 2.12 -9.71 29.07
N GLN A 253 1.97 -10.90 28.47
CA GLN A 253 1.17 -11.14 27.27
C GLN A 253 -0.33 -10.88 27.49
N SER A 254 -0.78 -10.84 28.74
CA SER A 254 -2.15 -10.45 29.09
C SER A 254 -2.15 -9.53 30.31
N VAL A 255 -3.01 -8.51 30.26
CA VAL A 255 -3.18 -7.52 31.32
C VAL A 255 -4.66 -7.29 31.59
N SER A 256 -4.99 -7.03 32.85
CA SER A 256 -6.29 -6.49 33.28
C SER A 256 -6.00 -5.25 34.11
N ILE A 257 -6.49 -4.11 33.64
CA ILE A 257 -6.07 -2.80 34.13
C ILE A 257 -7.29 -1.99 34.54
N ASN A 258 -7.26 -1.58 35.80
CA ASN A 258 -8.06 -0.49 36.34
C ASN A 258 -7.10 0.61 36.72
N ARG A 259 -7.29 1.82 36.18
CA ARG A 259 -6.37 2.91 36.47
C ARG A 259 -7.10 4.22 36.70
N GLN A 260 -6.61 4.94 37.69
CA GLN A 260 -7.03 6.28 38.06
C GLN A 260 -5.82 7.20 38.07
N PHE A 261 -5.99 8.39 37.50
CA PHE A 261 -5.04 9.49 37.49
C PHE A 261 -5.70 10.67 38.19
N PRO A 262 -5.54 10.80 39.51
CA PRO A 262 -6.08 11.92 40.26
C PRO A 262 -5.21 13.15 40.03
N TYR A 263 -5.84 14.30 39.86
CA TYR A 263 -5.14 15.59 39.75
C TYR A 263 -5.16 16.33 41.08
N GLY A 264 -4.37 17.39 41.20
CA GLY A 264 -4.39 18.25 42.39
C GLY A 264 -5.60 19.18 42.43
N PHE A 265 -5.93 19.68 43.62
CA PHE A 265 -6.89 20.77 43.75
C PHE A 265 -6.38 22.01 42.99
N LYS A 266 -7.23 22.54 42.10
CA LYS A 266 -6.92 23.69 41.23
C LYS A 266 -5.69 23.51 40.35
N ASP A 267 -5.45 22.30 39.83
CA ASP A 267 -4.42 22.08 38.81
C ASP A 267 -4.73 22.90 37.55
N SER A 268 -3.98 23.98 37.34
CA SER A 268 -4.17 24.89 36.19
C SER A 268 -4.04 24.21 34.83
N SER A 269 -3.28 23.11 34.71
CA SER A 269 -3.18 22.34 33.47
C SER A 269 -4.46 21.56 33.16
N LYS A 270 -5.35 21.46 34.14
CA LYS A 270 -6.63 20.74 34.12
C LYS A 270 -7.84 21.66 34.26
N TYR A 271 -7.63 22.97 34.05
CA TYR A 271 -8.71 23.95 34.01
C TYR A 271 -9.53 23.80 32.73
N VAL A 272 -10.87 23.79 32.88
CA VAL A 272 -11.80 23.63 31.76
C VAL A 272 -12.68 24.85 31.52
N GLY A 273 -12.97 25.67 32.53
CA GLY A 273 -13.73 26.91 32.34
C GLY A 273 -14.51 27.45 33.53
N THR A 274 -15.08 28.65 33.40
CA THR A 274 -15.92 29.33 34.41
C THR A 274 -17.42 29.13 34.19
N ARG A 275 -17.84 28.88 32.94
CA ARG A 275 -19.22 28.80 32.47
C ARG A 275 -19.38 27.71 31.41
N ASP A 276 -20.15 26.67 31.70
CA ASP A 276 -21.09 26.13 30.70
C ASP A 276 -22.13 25.22 31.35
N TRP A 277 -23.41 25.52 31.16
CA TRP A 277 -24.57 24.80 31.72
C TRP A 277 -25.48 24.25 30.62
N ASN A 278 -25.07 24.35 29.34
CA ASN A 278 -25.99 24.22 28.21
C ASN A 278 -25.88 22.87 27.48
N GLY A 279 -25.12 21.90 28.03
CA GLY A 279 -25.15 20.50 27.59
C GLY A 279 -24.55 20.22 26.21
N ALA A 280 -23.72 21.12 25.68
CA ALA A 280 -23.11 20.98 24.36
C ALA A 280 -21.65 20.50 24.40
N ASP A 281 -21.14 20.05 25.55
CA ASP A 281 -19.74 19.67 25.67
C ASP A 281 -19.38 18.47 24.80
N ASN A 282 -18.16 18.49 24.25
CA ASN A 282 -17.63 17.37 23.45
C ASN A 282 -16.44 16.74 24.18
N ILE A 283 -16.46 15.41 24.28
CA ILE A 283 -15.39 14.61 24.82
C ILE A 283 -14.91 13.63 23.78
N LEU A 284 -13.60 13.54 23.67
CA LEU A 284 -12.92 12.48 22.95
C LEU A 284 -11.96 11.78 23.91
N ALA A 285 -11.98 10.46 23.90
CA ALA A 285 -10.97 9.64 24.55
C ALA A 285 -10.43 8.62 23.52
N GLU A 286 -9.12 8.38 23.58
CA GLU A 286 -8.41 7.40 22.77
C GLU A 286 -7.46 6.63 23.69
N ILE A 287 -7.45 5.30 23.59
CA ILE A 287 -6.56 4.43 24.36
C ILE A 287 -5.54 3.81 23.42
N LYS A 288 -4.28 3.77 23.88
CA LYS A 288 -3.16 3.15 23.18
C LYS A 288 -2.55 2.07 24.06
N VAL A 289 -2.44 0.86 23.54
CA VAL A 289 -1.76 -0.27 24.19
C VAL A 289 -0.45 -0.53 23.47
N TYR A 290 0.66 -0.53 24.22
CA TYR A 290 2.01 -0.69 23.69
C TYR A 290 2.56 -2.07 24.06
N THR A 291 3.22 -2.72 23.12
CA THR A 291 3.85 -4.02 23.33
C THR A 291 5.38 -3.94 23.27
N SER A 292 6.05 -5.00 23.71
CA SER A 292 7.51 -5.15 23.61
C SER A 292 7.99 -5.41 22.18
N SER A 293 7.10 -5.80 21.25
CA SER A 293 7.39 -5.88 19.81
C SER A 293 7.38 -4.51 19.12
N GLY A 294 6.97 -3.46 19.82
CA GLY A 294 6.85 -2.10 19.28
C GLY A 294 5.49 -1.78 18.67
N GLU A 295 4.52 -2.72 18.71
CA GLU A 295 3.16 -2.45 18.29
C GLU A 295 2.47 -1.44 19.22
N VAL A 296 1.65 -0.58 18.60
CA VAL A 296 0.73 0.32 19.30
C VAL A 296 -0.68 0.08 18.77
N LYS A 297 -1.53 -0.51 19.61
CA LYS A 297 -2.96 -0.68 19.31
C LYS A 297 -3.73 0.52 19.81
N ILE A 298 -4.34 1.25 18.89
CA ILE A 298 -5.16 2.43 19.15
C ILE A 298 -6.64 2.05 19.01
N PHE A 299 -7.46 2.47 19.96
CA PHE A 299 -8.92 2.33 19.87
C PHE A 299 -9.63 3.39 20.71
N ASN A 300 -10.88 3.65 20.35
CA ASN A 300 -11.76 4.52 21.13
C ASN A 300 -12.60 3.66 22.07
N PRO A 301 -12.69 4.00 23.37
CA PRO A 301 -13.60 3.32 24.28
C PRO A 301 -15.05 3.57 23.86
N THR A 302 -15.92 2.59 24.09
CA THR A 302 -17.34 2.69 23.73
C THR A 302 -18.15 3.48 24.75
N ASN A 303 -17.74 3.44 26.02
CA ASN A 303 -18.42 4.10 27.12
C ASN A 303 -17.51 5.18 27.70
N ILE A 304 -17.91 6.43 27.51
CA ILE A 304 -17.25 7.60 28.09
C ILE A 304 -18.30 8.35 28.91
N SER A 305 -18.00 8.58 30.18
CA SER A 305 -18.85 9.31 31.10
C SER A 305 -18.11 10.50 31.71
N MET A 306 -18.85 11.57 31.97
CA MET A 306 -18.33 12.79 32.55
C MET A 306 -19.18 13.21 33.75
N PRO A 307 -19.02 12.54 34.89
CA PRO A 307 -19.74 12.91 36.10
C PRO A 307 -19.20 14.24 36.65
N TRP A 308 -20.13 15.06 37.12
CA TRP A 308 -19.86 16.35 37.73
C TRP A 308 -20.00 16.27 39.24
N TYR A 309 -19.09 16.92 39.95
CA TYR A 309 -19.03 16.89 41.41
C TYR A 309 -18.99 18.31 42.00
N PRO A 310 -19.54 18.50 43.20
CA PRO A 310 -19.56 19.79 43.86
C PRO A 310 -18.17 20.22 44.36
N ASP A 311 -17.27 19.26 44.61
CA ASP A 311 -15.94 19.50 45.17
C ASP A 311 -14.90 18.49 44.67
N PHE A 312 -13.63 18.81 44.92
CA PHE A 312 -12.51 17.98 44.52
C PHE A 312 -12.49 16.59 45.18
N PRO A 313 -12.64 16.44 46.51
CA PRO A 313 -12.66 15.13 47.16
C PRO A 313 -13.67 14.17 46.53
N SER A 314 -14.90 14.62 46.26
CA SER A 314 -15.94 13.81 45.62
C SER A 314 -15.58 13.42 44.18
N SER A 315 -14.80 14.27 43.50
CA SER A 315 -14.40 14.05 42.11
C SER A 315 -13.31 13.01 41.93
N ILE A 316 -12.54 12.68 42.98
CA ILE A 316 -11.45 11.70 42.93
C ILE A 316 -11.81 10.37 43.62
N THR A 317 -13.05 10.22 44.09
CA THR A 317 -13.56 8.95 44.64
C THR A 317 -14.12 8.00 43.57
#